data_AF-A0A8H5RNJ3-F1
#
_entry.id   AF-A0A8H5RNJ3-F1
#
_cell.length_a   1.000
_cell.length_b   1.000
_cell.length_c   1.000
_cell.angle_alpha   90.00
_cell.angle_beta   90.00
_cell.angle_gamma   90.00
#
_symmetry.space_group_name_H-M   'P 1'
#
loop_
_entity.id
_entity.type
_entity.pdbx_description
1 polymer ?
#
loop_
_entity_poly.entity_id
_entity_poly.type
_entity_poly.pdbx_seq_one_letter_code
_entity_poly.pdbx_strand_id
1 'polypeptide(L)'
;MADYQAERTQSTSFLSLALGTAFTLASSGILIYLWRGADLSHDRKEPEFWTTIVTNGWAARVATICSAVIRTSIAVQVGVVAAALSAIIFETTGVRFNDVPVLSSERASKSGFINICPAVLRQTTGSPLSILPSSQWLFAEDRIGKPQFGDNGDVYRAMLPFSEAASRISLEAYDGPALVANVRTICRPPPLQNSSISAHGILSPHFGDARDSVSAILNTTGPSECMLYCRDKGKLTGWPVSLCDYSGSFIPQPELSIDSKTGRKHSFQQMLVVNATTNIAADGFRDTNGGPPPERLRNLTYEMSDVWTKAYDANGDHVLSATFCFVNTYPAQIYNVSMTGRQTTREPSLKTSKVDSAHLQLGNGEDFAKRGILDIDIGPRLNVSSRLVDFVEGVPMEDGPIHDPYYRTLGLEHPAMSKTTWGMMSPAQEVEQGWSANQAHISLFQSIIQKTEDPAVAVQGLMTRLYQMVYYNWLEEYDLKYPVSTTHTEDRLIPTRWTGLIIVLVLVAVHLGLVFTTIILFVLKTKASALGNTWHTLAQTAQMADGVDGVAMMLDDEVEKWAKVTGRDTDICGLKRSGQDGKVEVQLLRKRS
;
A
#
# COMPACT_ATOMS: atom_id res chain seq x y z
N MET A 1 50.77 -45.36 22.22
CA MET A 1 50.30 -43.95 22.28
C MET A 1 49.73 -43.48 20.94
N ALA A 2 50.29 -43.89 19.79
CA ALA A 2 49.74 -43.58 18.45
C ALA A 2 48.37 -44.24 18.15
N ASP A 3 48.15 -45.51 18.53
CA ASP A 3 46.87 -46.19 18.31
C ASP A 3 45.69 -45.54 19.07
N TYR A 4 45.92 -45.06 20.29
CA TYR A 4 44.90 -44.35 21.09
C TYR A 4 44.50 -42.98 20.50
N GLN A 5 45.45 -42.29 19.87
CA GLN A 5 45.17 -41.01 19.19
C GLN A 5 44.38 -41.22 17.90
N ALA A 6 44.72 -42.29 17.14
CA ALA A 6 44.04 -42.65 15.89
C ALA A 6 42.57 -43.08 16.11
N GLU A 7 42.29 -43.86 17.16
CA GLU A 7 40.93 -44.27 17.52
C GLU A 7 40.07 -43.06 17.95
N ARG A 8 40.67 -42.09 18.64
CA ARG A 8 40.01 -40.86 19.08
C ARG A 8 39.65 -39.93 17.93
N THR A 9 40.55 -39.70 16.96
CA THR A 9 40.29 -38.85 15.79
C THR A 9 39.26 -39.47 14.83
N GLN A 10 39.26 -40.79 14.69
CA GLN A 10 38.26 -41.52 13.93
C GLN A 10 36.86 -41.39 14.58
N SER A 11 36.76 -41.57 15.90
CA SER A 11 35.51 -41.39 16.66
C SER A 11 34.95 -39.97 16.52
N THR A 12 35.80 -38.93 16.64
CA THR A 12 35.36 -37.53 16.48
C THR A 12 34.85 -37.21 15.09
N SER A 13 35.37 -37.88 14.05
CA SER A 13 34.98 -37.64 12.66
C SER A 13 33.65 -38.32 12.29
N PHE A 14 33.38 -39.51 12.84
CA PHE A 14 32.06 -40.12 12.71
C PHE A 14 30.99 -39.34 13.49
N LEU A 15 31.34 -38.82 14.66
CA LEU A 15 30.43 -37.98 15.45
C LEU A 15 30.07 -36.69 14.71
N SER A 16 31.02 -36.03 14.04
CA SER A 16 30.77 -34.81 13.28
C SER A 16 29.86 -35.06 12.06
N LEU A 17 30.02 -36.20 11.37
CA LEU A 17 29.14 -36.62 10.28
C LEU A 17 27.71 -36.89 10.76
N ALA A 18 27.57 -37.59 11.89
CA ALA A 18 26.26 -37.91 12.48
C ALA A 18 25.52 -36.64 12.93
N LEU A 19 26.21 -35.76 13.66
CA LEU A 19 25.65 -34.48 14.12
C LEU A 19 25.30 -33.56 12.94
N GLY A 20 26.19 -33.44 11.94
CA GLY A 20 25.90 -32.66 10.73
C GLY A 20 24.66 -33.18 10.00
N THR A 21 24.50 -34.50 9.91
CA THR A 21 23.34 -35.11 9.23
C THR A 21 22.05 -34.83 10.01
N ALA A 22 22.09 -34.97 11.33
CA ALA A 22 20.96 -34.67 12.20
C ALA A 22 20.53 -33.19 12.09
N PHE A 23 21.48 -32.25 12.09
CA PHE A 23 21.19 -30.83 11.95
C PHE A 23 20.63 -30.47 10.57
N THR A 24 21.16 -31.07 9.51
CA THR A 24 20.62 -30.90 8.15
C THR A 24 19.19 -31.39 8.06
N LEU A 25 18.90 -32.61 8.53
CA LEU A 25 17.54 -33.17 8.49
C LEU A 25 16.55 -32.37 9.36
N ALA A 26 16.94 -31.98 10.56
CA ALA A 26 16.12 -31.15 11.44
C ALA A 26 15.80 -29.79 10.78
N SER A 27 16.81 -29.14 10.20
CA SER A 27 16.64 -27.85 9.51
C SER A 27 15.76 -27.97 8.26
N SER A 28 15.92 -29.05 7.47
CA SER A 28 15.03 -29.36 6.35
C SER A 28 13.59 -29.60 6.80
N GLY A 29 13.39 -30.30 7.93
CA GLY A 29 12.07 -30.52 8.52
C GLY A 29 11.37 -29.22 8.93
N ILE A 30 12.11 -28.30 9.57
CA ILE A 30 11.58 -26.97 9.95
C ILE A 30 11.19 -26.16 8.70
N LEU A 31 12.00 -26.19 7.64
CA LEU A 31 11.66 -25.51 6.38
C LEU A 31 10.39 -26.11 5.74
N ILE A 32 10.27 -27.43 5.69
CA ILE A 32 9.06 -28.10 5.17
C ILE A 32 7.84 -27.72 6.01
N TYR A 33 7.97 -27.69 7.34
CA TYR A 33 6.90 -27.26 8.24
C TYR A 33 6.46 -25.82 7.97
N LEU A 34 7.42 -24.90 7.77
CA LEU A 34 7.12 -23.49 7.48
C LEU A 34 6.39 -23.32 6.15
N TRP A 35 6.76 -24.07 5.10
CA TRP A 35 6.07 -24.03 3.80
C TRP A 35 4.69 -24.70 3.85
N ARG A 36 4.56 -25.85 4.52
CA ARG A 36 3.25 -26.49 4.70
C ARG A 36 2.25 -25.62 5.46
N GLY A 37 2.71 -24.91 6.50
CA GLY A 37 1.84 -23.99 7.22
C GLY A 37 1.37 -22.83 6.35
N ALA A 38 2.17 -22.40 5.37
CA ALA A 38 1.77 -21.37 4.42
C ALA A 38 0.73 -21.87 3.39
N ASP A 39 0.78 -23.14 3.00
CA ASP A 39 -0.29 -23.72 2.17
C ASP A 39 -1.60 -23.83 2.96
N LEU A 40 -1.51 -24.24 4.23
CA LEU A 40 -2.67 -24.39 5.13
C LEU A 40 -3.31 -23.05 5.51
N SER A 41 -2.55 -21.95 5.51
CA SER A 41 -3.08 -20.63 5.81
C SER A 41 -4.04 -20.11 4.73
N HIS A 42 -3.96 -20.64 3.51
CA HIS A 42 -4.95 -20.33 2.47
C HIS A 42 -6.37 -20.75 2.86
N ASP A 43 -6.48 -21.89 3.55
CA ASP A 43 -7.75 -22.47 4.02
C ASP A 43 -8.09 -22.11 5.47
N ARG A 44 -7.33 -21.21 6.11
CA ARG A 44 -7.43 -20.85 7.54
C ARG A 44 -7.31 -22.06 8.49
N LYS A 45 -6.46 -23.03 8.15
CA LYS A 45 -6.23 -24.28 8.90
C LYS A 45 -4.79 -24.41 9.41
N GLU A 46 -4.11 -23.29 9.56
CA GLU A 46 -2.72 -23.25 9.98
C GLU A 46 -2.54 -23.65 11.46
N PRO A 47 -1.44 -24.34 11.82
CA PRO A 47 -1.14 -24.67 13.21
C PRO A 47 -0.81 -23.43 14.07
N GLU A 48 -1.19 -23.46 15.36
CA GLU A 48 -0.96 -22.36 16.32
C GLU A 48 0.54 -21.99 16.50
N PHE A 49 1.43 -22.97 16.43
CA PHE A 49 2.86 -22.68 16.49
C PHE A 49 3.36 -21.98 15.21
N TRP A 50 2.77 -22.30 14.05
CA TRP A 50 3.11 -21.64 12.79
C TRP A 50 2.61 -20.19 12.77
N THR A 51 1.38 -19.94 13.23
CA THR A 51 0.85 -18.57 13.34
C THR A 51 1.76 -17.72 14.21
N THR A 52 2.18 -18.23 15.37
CA THR A 52 3.09 -17.53 16.29
C THR A 52 4.43 -17.15 15.63
N ILE A 53 5.00 -18.00 14.77
CA ILE A 53 6.24 -17.68 14.05
C ILE A 53 6.01 -16.54 13.05
N VAL A 54 4.89 -16.59 12.31
CA VAL A 54 4.58 -15.63 11.25
C VAL A 54 4.16 -14.28 11.81
N THR A 55 3.27 -14.26 12.81
CA THR A 55 2.79 -13.03 13.46
C THR A 55 3.90 -12.29 14.19
N ASN A 56 4.90 -13.00 14.74
CA ASN A 56 6.08 -12.36 15.31
C ASN A 56 7.12 -11.93 14.27
N GLY A 57 6.88 -12.14 12.96
CA GLY A 57 7.80 -11.77 11.89
C GLY A 57 9.07 -12.62 11.80
N TRP A 58 9.05 -13.84 12.36
CA TRP A 58 10.22 -14.73 12.39
C TRP A 58 10.35 -15.64 11.18
N ALA A 59 9.34 -15.74 10.31
CA ALA A 59 9.35 -16.67 9.16
C ALA A 59 10.62 -16.55 8.29
N ALA A 60 10.98 -15.33 7.86
CA ALA A 60 12.19 -15.10 7.06
C ALA A 60 13.49 -15.38 7.85
N ARG A 61 13.50 -15.07 9.15
CA ARG A 61 14.66 -15.30 10.04
C ARG A 61 14.89 -16.80 10.23
N VAL A 62 13.83 -17.57 10.49
CA VAL A 62 13.88 -19.03 10.64
C VAL A 62 14.39 -19.68 9.35
N ALA A 63 13.87 -19.27 8.18
CA ALA A 63 14.34 -19.79 6.90
C ALA A 63 15.83 -19.51 6.65
N THR A 64 16.29 -18.31 7.03
CA THR A 64 17.70 -17.91 6.92
C THR A 64 18.59 -18.72 7.86
N ILE A 65 18.17 -18.92 9.11
CA ILE A 65 18.90 -19.72 10.11
C ILE A 65 19.01 -21.19 9.64
N CYS A 66 17.90 -21.80 9.22
CA CYS A 66 17.91 -23.18 8.72
C CYS A 66 18.83 -23.34 7.51
N SER A 67 18.80 -22.38 6.58
CA SER A 67 19.70 -22.38 5.41
C SER A 67 21.17 -22.27 5.82
N ALA A 68 21.48 -21.42 6.81
CA ALA A 68 22.84 -21.29 7.33
C ALA A 68 23.32 -22.59 8.00
N VAL A 69 22.47 -23.23 8.82
CA VAL A 69 22.77 -24.51 9.48
C VAL A 69 22.99 -25.64 8.48
N ILE A 70 22.15 -25.74 7.44
CA ILE A 70 22.32 -26.73 6.37
C ILE A 70 23.67 -26.51 5.68
N ARG A 71 24.00 -25.26 5.34
CA ARG A 71 25.25 -24.92 4.66
C ARG A 71 26.49 -25.26 5.51
N THR A 72 26.50 -24.87 6.78
CA THR A 72 27.65 -25.14 7.66
C THR A 72 27.83 -26.63 7.91
N SER A 73 26.73 -27.36 8.11
CA SER A 73 26.75 -28.82 8.31
C SER A 73 27.32 -29.53 7.08
N ILE A 74 26.84 -29.19 5.88
CA ILE A 74 27.36 -29.75 4.62
C ILE A 74 28.84 -29.41 4.43
N ALA A 75 29.27 -28.19 4.72
CA ALA A 75 30.69 -27.81 4.58
C ALA A 75 31.60 -28.65 5.48
N VAL A 76 31.19 -28.90 6.74
CA VAL A 76 31.92 -29.78 7.66
C VAL A 76 31.95 -31.22 7.14
N GLN A 77 30.83 -31.73 6.64
CA GLN A 77 30.73 -33.08 6.09
C GLN A 77 31.62 -33.28 4.86
N VAL A 78 31.65 -32.32 3.92
CA VAL A 78 32.51 -32.36 2.74
C VAL A 78 33.99 -32.48 3.13
N GLY A 79 34.44 -31.77 4.17
CA GLY A 79 35.81 -31.88 4.66
C GLY A 79 36.16 -33.29 5.14
N VAL A 80 35.25 -33.92 5.91
CA VAL A 80 35.45 -35.28 6.42
C VAL A 80 35.38 -36.32 5.30
N VAL A 81 34.43 -36.18 4.35
CA VAL A 81 34.29 -37.08 3.20
C VAL A 81 35.49 -36.97 2.25
N ALA A 82 36.02 -35.78 2.02
CA ALA A 82 37.24 -35.61 1.21
C ALA A 82 38.42 -36.36 1.84
N ALA A 83 38.62 -36.25 3.16
CA ALA A 83 39.65 -37.00 3.87
C ALA A 83 39.44 -38.52 3.77
N ALA A 84 38.19 -38.99 3.88
CA ALA A 84 37.84 -40.40 3.72
C ALA A 84 38.14 -40.91 2.31
N LEU A 85 37.79 -40.13 1.28
CA LEU A 85 38.02 -40.47 -0.12
C LEU A 85 39.52 -40.54 -0.43
N SER A 86 40.31 -39.57 0.04
CA SER A 86 41.78 -39.61 -0.09
C SER A 86 42.36 -40.88 0.52
N ALA A 87 41.92 -41.27 1.73
CA ALA A 87 42.38 -42.49 2.38
C ALA A 87 42.04 -43.77 1.57
N ILE A 88 40.83 -43.86 1.00
CA ILE A 88 40.44 -44.98 0.12
C ILE A 88 41.37 -45.07 -1.09
N ILE A 89 41.64 -43.94 -1.76
CA ILE A 89 42.47 -43.90 -2.98
C ILE A 89 43.92 -44.32 -2.67
N PHE A 90 44.49 -43.83 -1.56
CA PHE A 90 45.85 -44.20 -1.14
C PHE A 90 46.00 -45.69 -0.80
N GLU A 91 44.95 -46.33 -0.26
CA GLU A 91 45.02 -47.73 0.18
C GLU A 91 44.64 -48.74 -0.93
N THR A 92 43.78 -48.35 -1.89
CA THR A 92 43.25 -49.28 -2.90
C THR A 92 43.93 -49.20 -4.26
N THR A 93 44.26 -48.01 -4.75
CA THR A 93 44.78 -47.80 -6.12
C THR A 93 46.20 -47.25 -6.14
N GLY A 94 46.64 -46.57 -5.07
CA GLY A 94 47.86 -45.77 -5.08
C GLY A 94 47.71 -44.53 -5.97
N VAL A 95 48.50 -43.49 -5.73
CA VAL A 95 48.42 -42.21 -6.47
C VAL A 95 49.76 -41.94 -7.15
N ARG A 96 49.75 -41.50 -8.42
CA ARG A 96 50.98 -41.00 -9.07
C ARG A 96 51.42 -39.72 -8.38
N PHE A 97 52.72 -39.52 -8.20
CA PHE A 97 53.26 -38.38 -7.46
C PHE A 97 52.72 -37.00 -7.93
N ASN A 98 52.40 -36.86 -9.21
CA ASN A 98 51.79 -35.65 -9.81
C ASN A 98 50.34 -35.35 -9.36
N ASP A 99 49.57 -36.36 -8.94
CA ASP A 99 48.15 -36.21 -8.59
C ASP A 99 47.94 -36.09 -7.05
N VAL A 100 49.02 -36.23 -6.28
CA VAL A 100 49.04 -36.10 -4.81
C VAL A 100 48.57 -34.71 -4.32
N PRO A 101 48.91 -33.58 -4.98
CA PRO A 101 48.46 -32.25 -4.54
C PRO A 101 46.94 -32.04 -4.62
N VAL A 102 46.27 -32.68 -5.60
CA VAL A 102 44.81 -32.60 -5.82
C VAL A 102 44.01 -33.22 -4.66
N LEU A 103 44.63 -34.11 -3.88
CA LEU A 103 44.03 -34.81 -2.74
C LEU A 103 44.26 -34.11 -1.39
N SER A 104 44.91 -32.94 -1.38
CA SER A 104 45.13 -32.14 -0.16
C SER A 104 43.85 -31.42 0.27
N SER A 105 43.27 -31.88 1.37
CA SER A 105 42.00 -31.44 1.95
C SER A 105 42.00 -30.02 2.54
N GLU A 106 43.04 -29.20 2.30
CA GLU A 106 43.03 -27.78 2.72
C GLU A 106 42.64 -26.79 1.60
N ARG A 107 42.64 -27.18 0.32
CA ARG A 107 42.34 -26.23 -0.77
C ARG A 107 40.85 -26.05 -1.08
N ALA A 108 39.96 -26.86 -0.51
CA ALA A 108 38.51 -26.74 -0.75
C ALA A 108 37.76 -25.80 0.24
N SER A 109 38.38 -25.38 1.35
CA SER A 109 37.68 -24.68 2.44
C SER A 109 37.71 -23.13 2.36
N LYS A 110 38.22 -22.53 1.28
CA LYS A 110 38.27 -21.06 1.14
C LYS A 110 37.38 -20.55 0.01
N SER A 111 36.07 -20.68 0.19
CA SER A 111 35.10 -19.76 -0.44
C SER A 111 33.93 -19.55 0.51
N GLY A 112 34.26 -18.91 1.62
CA GLY A 112 33.28 -18.48 2.63
C GLY A 112 32.43 -17.34 2.07
N PHE A 113 31.13 -17.48 2.26
CA PHE A 113 30.03 -16.59 1.89
C PHE A 113 30.07 -15.18 2.52
N ILE A 114 31.22 -14.74 3.02
CA ILE A 114 31.36 -13.54 3.87
C ILE A 114 31.65 -12.27 3.06
N ASN A 115 31.91 -12.35 1.75
CA ASN A 115 32.23 -11.19 0.92
C ASN A 115 31.06 -10.60 0.10
N ILE A 116 29.81 -11.04 0.28
CA ILE A 116 28.67 -10.58 -0.56
C ILE A 116 27.64 -9.73 0.21
N CYS A 117 27.75 -9.60 1.54
CA CYS A 117 26.80 -8.79 2.31
C CYS A 117 26.93 -7.24 2.18
N PRO A 118 28.10 -6.63 1.89
CA PRO A 118 28.17 -5.15 1.81
C PRO A 118 27.67 -4.57 0.48
N ALA A 119 27.57 -5.38 -0.59
CA ALA A 119 27.23 -4.92 -1.93
C ALA A 119 25.71 -4.81 -2.18
N VAL A 120 24.88 -5.50 -1.38
CA VAL A 120 23.42 -5.52 -1.53
C VAL A 120 22.73 -4.42 -0.71
N LEU A 121 23.40 -3.86 0.31
CA LEU A 121 22.84 -2.83 1.20
C LEU A 121 23.02 -1.39 0.70
N ARG A 122 23.55 -1.16 -0.51
CA ARG A 122 23.80 0.17 -1.08
C ARG A 122 22.84 0.59 -2.21
N GLN A 123 21.77 -0.17 -2.47
CA GLN A 123 20.88 0.05 -3.61
C GLN A 123 19.42 0.43 -3.28
N THR A 124 19.15 1.01 -2.12
CA THR A 124 17.83 1.60 -1.82
C THR A 124 17.97 3.08 -1.54
N THR A 125 18.26 3.84 -2.60
CA THR A 125 18.20 5.30 -2.62
C THR A 125 16.73 5.74 -2.58
N GLY A 126 16.38 6.50 -1.55
CA GLY A 126 15.08 7.15 -1.39
C GLY A 126 14.76 8.10 -2.55
N SER A 127 13.48 8.13 -2.93
CA SER A 127 12.93 9.11 -3.85
C SER A 127 12.17 10.20 -3.07
N PRO A 128 12.02 11.40 -3.63
CA PRO A 128 11.63 12.60 -2.92
C PRO A 128 10.13 12.69 -2.65
N LEU A 129 9.80 13.30 -1.51
CA LEU A 129 8.46 13.63 -1.06
C LEU A 129 7.78 14.56 -2.08
N SER A 130 6.68 14.11 -2.69
CA SER A 130 5.73 14.99 -3.37
C SER A 130 4.51 15.11 -2.47
N ILE A 131 4.32 16.30 -1.88
CA ILE A 131 3.15 16.62 -1.06
C ILE A 131 1.99 16.82 -2.03
N LEU A 132 1.30 15.73 -2.36
CA LEU A 132 -0.07 15.82 -2.86
C LEU A 132 -0.96 16.20 -1.68
N PRO A 133 -1.94 17.09 -1.84
CA PRO A 133 -2.93 17.34 -0.80
C PRO A 133 -3.62 16.00 -0.46
N SER A 134 -3.30 15.47 0.72
CA SER A 134 -3.86 14.22 1.23
C SER A 134 -5.30 14.51 1.60
N SER A 135 -6.20 14.30 0.67
CA SER A 135 -7.62 14.33 0.98
C SER A 135 -7.96 12.92 1.44
N GLN A 136 -7.58 12.64 2.69
CA GLN A 136 -7.55 11.34 3.33
C GLN A 136 -8.94 10.69 3.31
N TRP A 137 -8.97 9.37 3.09
CA TRP A 137 -10.13 8.80 2.41
C TRP A 137 -10.93 7.82 3.23
N LEU A 138 -10.34 7.14 4.20
CA LEU A 138 -11.12 6.25 5.04
C LEU A 138 -11.85 7.06 6.12
N PHE A 139 -13.17 6.95 6.11
CA PHE A 139 -14.06 7.51 7.11
C PHE A 139 -15.10 6.45 7.46
N ALA A 140 -15.83 6.69 8.54
CA ALA A 140 -16.95 5.85 8.91
C ALA A 140 -18.28 6.56 8.63
N GLU A 141 -19.30 5.81 8.22
CA GLU A 141 -20.61 6.34 7.87
C GLU A 141 -21.73 5.50 8.48
N ASP A 142 -22.77 6.20 8.97
CA ASP A 142 -24.05 5.61 9.37
C ASP A 142 -25.18 6.46 8.80
N ARG A 143 -26.34 5.83 8.56
CA ARG A 143 -27.48 6.47 7.91
C ARG A 143 -28.78 6.19 8.66
N ILE A 144 -29.59 7.23 8.84
CA ILE A 144 -30.93 7.11 9.41
C ILE A 144 -31.95 7.70 8.45
N GLY A 145 -32.99 6.91 8.20
CA GLY A 145 -34.02 7.23 7.22
C GLY A 145 -33.68 6.70 5.83
N LYS A 146 -34.72 6.52 5.01
CA LYS A 146 -34.55 6.08 3.62
C LYS A 146 -34.23 7.28 2.74
N PRO A 147 -33.14 7.27 1.97
CA PRO A 147 -32.85 8.34 1.02
C PRO A 147 -33.97 8.39 -0.04
N GLN A 148 -34.34 9.61 -0.41
CA GLN A 148 -35.30 9.92 -1.46
C GLN A 148 -34.64 10.84 -2.48
N PHE A 149 -35.19 10.93 -3.68
CA PHE A 149 -34.66 11.82 -4.69
C PHE A 149 -34.69 13.27 -4.19
N GLY A 150 -33.51 13.89 -4.07
CA GLY A 150 -33.35 15.23 -3.50
C GLY A 150 -33.34 15.29 -1.96
N ASP A 151 -33.39 14.18 -1.21
CA ASP A 151 -33.16 14.17 0.24
C ASP A 151 -32.41 12.91 0.66
N ASN A 152 -31.15 13.08 1.07
CA ASN A 152 -30.30 11.94 1.41
C ASN A 152 -30.60 11.33 2.79
N GLY A 153 -31.52 11.91 3.57
CA GLY A 153 -31.72 11.55 4.98
C GLY A 153 -30.55 11.97 5.87
N ASP A 154 -30.59 11.56 7.14
CA ASP A 154 -29.52 11.85 8.08
C ASP A 154 -28.33 10.92 7.80
N VAL A 155 -27.20 11.53 7.45
CA VAL A 155 -25.96 10.81 7.10
C VAL A 155 -24.87 11.29 8.06
N TYR A 156 -24.43 10.41 8.94
CA TYR A 156 -23.37 10.69 9.90
C TYR A 156 -22.06 10.24 9.32
N ARG A 157 -21.05 11.12 9.35
CA ARG A 157 -19.69 10.79 8.91
C ARG A 157 -18.70 11.14 10.00
N ALA A 158 -17.81 10.20 10.29
CA ALA A 158 -16.71 10.39 11.23
C ALA A 158 -15.37 10.24 10.53
N MET A 159 -14.50 11.23 10.72
CA MET A 159 -13.15 11.21 10.18
C MET A 159 -12.19 10.56 11.17
N LEU A 160 -11.23 9.80 10.65
CA LEU A 160 -10.26 9.08 11.47
C LEU A 160 -9.10 10.00 11.86
N PRO A 161 -8.65 10.03 13.12
CA PRO A 161 -7.57 10.91 13.59
C PRO A 161 -6.16 10.38 13.25
N PHE A 162 -5.98 9.82 12.04
CA PHE A 162 -4.68 9.32 11.57
C PHE A 162 -4.20 10.16 10.39
N SER A 163 -3.01 10.76 10.49
CA SER A 163 -2.40 11.52 9.38
C SER A 163 -1.86 10.59 8.27
N GLU A 164 -1.34 9.42 8.64
CA GLU A 164 -0.73 8.47 7.71
C GLU A 164 -1.74 7.57 7.00
N ALA A 165 -1.61 7.49 5.66
CA ALA A 165 -2.46 6.60 4.85
C ALA A 165 -2.32 5.13 5.23
N ALA A 166 -1.11 4.67 5.57
CA ALA A 166 -0.85 3.29 5.99
C ALA A 166 -1.66 2.90 7.25
N SER A 167 -1.78 3.82 8.21
CA SER A 167 -2.58 3.61 9.42
C SER A 167 -4.07 3.54 9.11
N ARG A 168 -4.56 4.35 8.17
CA ARG A 168 -5.97 4.31 7.76
C ARG A 168 -6.31 3.05 6.98
N ILE A 169 -5.54 2.71 5.94
CA ILE A 169 -5.88 1.59 5.04
C ILE A 169 -5.85 0.22 5.74
N SER A 170 -5.01 0.08 6.77
CA SER A 170 -4.90 -1.15 7.56
C SER A 170 -5.98 -1.30 8.62
N LEU A 171 -6.71 -0.23 8.95
CA LEU A 171 -7.65 -0.20 10.07
C LEU A 171 -8.87 -1.09 9.80
N GLU A 172 -9.17 -1.98 10.74
CA GLU A 172 -10.36 -2.83 10.72
C GLU A 172 -11.36 -2.47 11.82
N ALA A 173 -10.87 -1.99 12.97
CA ALA A 173 -11.72 -1.52 14.07
C ALA A 173 -11.10 -0.30 14.78
N TYR A 174 -11.96 0.63 15.20
CA TYR A 174 -11.62 1.79 16.01
C TYR A 174 -12.67 1.98 17.10
N ASP A 175 -12.25 2.00 18.35
CA ASP A 175 -13.12 2.27 19.50
C ASP A 175 -12.55 3.44 20.31
N GLY A 176 -13.34 4.52 20.39
CA GLY A 176 -12.99 5.70 21.18
C GLY A 176 -13.65 6.98 20.67
N PRO A 177 -13.23 8.15 21.18
CA PRO A 177 -13.81 9.42 20.77
C PRO A 177 -13.49 9.79 19.32
N ALA A 178 -14.48 10.28 18.56
CA ALA A 178 -14.28 10.84 17.23
C ALA A 178 -15.23 12.01 16.97
N LEU A 179 -14.82 12.91 16.05
CA LEU A 179 -15.69 13.97 15.53
C LEU A 179 -16.68 13.37 14.54
N VAL A 180 -17.97 13.54 14.81
CA VAL A 180 -19.06 13.07 13.97
C VAL A 180 -19.86 14.27 13.46
N ALA A 181 -19.99 14.36 12.14
CA ALA A 181 -20.80 15.38 11.46
C ALA A 181 -22.03 14.74 10.82
N ASN A 182 -23.19 15.37 10.98
CA ASN A 182 -24.39 15.03 10.20
C ASN A 182 -24.39 15.88 8.92
N VAL A 183 -24.17 15.25 7.77
CA VAL A 183 -24.07 15.89 6.45
C VAL A 183 -25.35 15.72 5.60
N ARG A 184 -26.53 15.71 6.24
CA ARG A 184 -27.81 15.68 5.54
C ARG A 184 -27.89 16.82 4.51
N THR A 185 -28.29 16.47 3.29
CA THR A 185 -28.51 17.42 2.20
C THR A 185 -29.90 17.23 1.63
N ILE A 186 -30.64 18.33 1.49
CA ILE A 186 -31.99 18.37 0.94
C ILE A 186 -32.03 19.38 -0.20
N CYS A 187 -32.46 18.97 -1.39
CA CYS A 187 -32.65 19.84 -2.54
C CYS A 187 -34.15 19.97 -2.86
N ARG A 188 -34.61 21.21 -3.07
CA ARG A 188 -36.01 21.56 -3.34
C ARG A 188 -36.10 22.57 -4.48
N PRO A 189 -37.20 22.54 -5.25
CA PRO A 189 -37.39 23.43 -6.39
C PRO A 189 -37.61 24.88 -5.91
N PRO A 190 -36.85 25.87 -6.44
CA PRO A 190 -37.00 27.28 -6.13
C PRO A 190 -38.26 27.88 -6.77
N PRO A 191 -39.01 28.76 -6.07
CA PRO A 191 -40.00 29.60 -6.71
C PRO A 191 -39.29 30.71 -7.51
N LEU A 192 -38.96 30.42 -8.78
CA LEU A 192 -38.40 31.42 -9.71
C LEU A 192 -39.51 32.38 -10.17
N GLN A 193 -39.30 33.69 -10.00
CA GLN A 193 -40.22 34.74 -10.47
C GLN A 193 -39.43 35.93 -11.01
N ASN A 194 -39.80 36.47 -12.16
CA ASN A 194 -39.16 37.67 -12.74
C ASN A 194 -37.62 37.54 -12.86
N SER A 195 -37.10 36.34 -13.17
CA SER A 195 -35.66 36.15 -13.40
C SER A 195 -35.26 36.67 -14.78
N SER A 196 -34.09 37.30 -14.87
CA SER A 196 -33.56 37.84 -16.13
C SER A 196 -32.18 37.26 -16.43
N ILE A 197 -31.95 36.90 -17.68
CA ILE A 197 -30.63 36.43 -18.15
C ILE A 197 -29.91 37.62 -18.80
N SER A 198 -28.63 37.84 -18.49
CA SER A 198 -27.83 38.93 -19.06
C SER A 198 -26.46 38.43 -19.54
N ALA A 199 -25.95 39.00 -20.64
CA ALA A 199 -24.61 38.68 -21.12
C ALA A 199 -23.58 39.55 -20.39
N HIS A 200 -22.54 38.95 -19.82
CA HIS A 200 -21.37 39.68 -19.34
C HIS A 200 -20.14 39.20 -20.10
N GLY A 201 -19.58 40.08 -20.94
CA GLY A 201 -18.27 39.86 -21.54
C GLY A 201 -17.18 40.24 -20.55
N ILE A 202 -16.40 39.26 -20.08
CA ILE A 202 -15.23 39.53 -19.24
C ILE A 202 -14.00 39.54 -20.16
N LEU A 203 -13.44 40.74 -20.41
CA LEU A 203 -12.13 40.88 -21.03
C LEU A 203 -11.06 40.61 -19.96
N SER A 204 -10.37 39.48 -20.05
CA SER A 204 -9.19 39.19 -19.22
C SER A 204 -7.92 39.32 -20.07
N PRO A 205 -6.93 40.15 -19.69
CA PRO A 205 -5.72 40.37 -20.49
C PRO A 205 -4.71 39.21 -20.47
N HIS A 206 -4.90 38.20 -19.61
CA HIS A 206 -3.96 37.07 -19.44
C HIS A 206 -4.47 35.71 -19.93
N PHE A 207 -5.77 35.60 -20.20
CA PHE A 207 -6.41 34.40 -20.70
C PHE A 207 -7.30 34.86 -21.85
N GLY A 208 -7.11 34.32 -23.06
CA GLY A 208 -7.75 34.79 -24.29
C GLY A 208 -9.25 35.09 -24.12
N ASP A 209 -9.71 36.13 -24.81
CA ASP A 209 -11.09 36.66 -24.85
C ASP A 209 -12.16 35.71 -24.25
N ALA A 210 -12.49 35.90 -22.96
CA ALA A 210 -13.58 35.18 -22.30
C ALA A 210 -14.95 35.79 -22.68
N ARG A 211 -15.21 35.87 -23.99
CA ARG A 211 -16.48 36.36 -24.60
C ARG A 211 -17.65 35.36 -24.46
N ASP A 212 -17.45 34.28 -23.70
CA ASP A 212 -18.32 33.10 -23.69
C ASP A 212 -19.11 32.91 -22.37
N SER A 213 -19.01 33.84 -21.40
CA SER A 213 -19.77 33.76 -20.15
C SER A 213 -21.12 34.46 -20.23
N VAL A 214 -22.16 33.81 -19.68
CA VAL A 214 -23.51 34.38 -19.51
C VAL A 214 -23.79 34.46 -18.02
N SER A 215 -24.29 35.58 -17.52
CA SER A 215 -24.82 35.63 -16.16
C SER A 215 -26.35 35.54 -16.19
N ALA A 216 -26.93 34.95 -15.15
CA ALA A 216 -28.35 35.00 -14.93
C ALA A 216 -28.60 35.60 -13.57
N ILE A 217 -29.43 36.63 -13.55
CA ILE A 217 -30.02 37.14 -12.33
C ILE A 217 -31.27 36.32 -12.11
N LEU A 218 -31.14 35.33 -11.23
CA LEU A 218 -32.26 34.50 -10.81
C LEU A 218 -32.95 35.23 -9.67
N ASN A 219 -34.19 35.65 -9.94
CA ASN A 219 -35.02 36.34 -8.97
C ASN A 219 -35.98 35.30 -8.37
N THR A 220 -35.87 35.13 -7.06
CA THR A 220 -36.62 34.17 -6.25
C THR A 220 -37.38 34.94 -5.18
N THR A 221 -36.82 35.03 -3.96
CA THR A 221 -37.22 35.89 -2.84
C THR A 221 -36.27 37.08 -2.65
N GLY A 222 -35.29 37.22 -3.54
CA GLY A 222 -34.30 38.29 -3.66
C GLY A 222 -33.45 38.06 -4.92
N PRO A 223 -32.77 39.10 -5.44
CA PRO A 223 -31.91 38.95 -6.60
C PRO A 223 -30.63 38.20 -6.21
N SER A 224 -30.44 36.99 -6.74
CA SER A 224 -29.16 36.29 -6.72
C SER A 224 -28.54 36.31 -8.11
N GLU A 225 -27.39 36.97 -8.25
CA GLU A 225 -26.61 36.92 -9.48
C GLU A 225 -25.79 35.63 -9.50
N CYS A 226 -26.01 34.81 -10.52
CA CYS A 226 -25.24 33.59 -10.73
C CYS A 226 -24.65 33.58 -12.14
N MET A 227 -23.37 33.24 -12.24
CA MET A 227 -22.74 33.06 -13.55
C MET A 227 -23.05 31.67 -14.09
N LEU A 228 -23.59 31.60 -15.31
CA LEU A 228 -23.99 30.34 -15.93
C LEU A 228 -22.91 29.84 -16.87
N TYR A 229 -22.65 28.54 -16.79
CA TYR A 229 -21.79 27.87 -17.75
C TYR A 229 -22.55 27.67 -19.07
N CYS A 230 -22.06 28.27 -20.15
CA CYS A 230 -22.71 28.22 -21.46
C CYS A 230 -21.68 27.88 -22.55
N ARG A 231 -21.92 26.82 -23.35
CA ARG A 231 -21.07 26.46 -24.48
C ARG A 231 -21.89 26.35 -25.76
N ASP A 232 -21.39 26.94 -26.85
CA ASP A 232 -22.00 26.80 -28.17
C ASP A 232 -21.59 25.47 -28.84
N LYS A 233 -22.58 24.85 -29.50
CA LYS A 233 -22.54 23.71 -30.44
C LYS A 233 -21.29 22.79 -30.39
N GLY A 234 -20.96 22.28 -29.20
CA GLY A 234 -19.91 21.28 -28.98
C GLY A 234 -20.36 20.19 -28.01
N LYS A 235 -19.78 18.98 -28.11
CA LYS A 235 -20.10 17.90 -27.18
C LYS A 235 -19.64 18.28 -25.77
N LEU A 236 -20.60 18.53 -24.87
CA LEU A 236 -20.33 18.74 -23.46
C LEU A 236 -19.79 17.43 -22.86
N THR A 237 -18.72 17.53 -22.07
CA THR A 237 -18.15 16.40 -21.32
C THR A 237 -18.85 16.17 -19.99
N GLY A 238 -19.85 17.00 -19.65
CA GLY A 238 -20.66 16.88 -18.44
C GLY A 238 -21.82 17.88 -18.39
N TRP A 239 -22.52 17.94 -17.26
CA TRP A 239 -23.62 18.88 -17.07
C TRP A 239 -23.07 20.31 -16.88
N PRO A 240 -23.59 21.33 -17.58
CA PRO A 240 -23.16 22.72 -17.43
C PRO A 240 -23.76 23.33 -16.15
N VAL A 241 -23.22 22.89 -15.00
CA VAL A 241 -23.71 23.23 -13.67
C VAL A 241 -22.88 24.36 -13.05
N SER A 242 -23.59 25.32 -12.46
CA SER A 242 -23.05 26.36 -11.60
C SER A 242 -23.62 26.20 -10.20
N LEU A 243 -22.76 26.28 -9.17
CA LEU A 243 -23.21 26.41 -7.77
C LEU A 243 -23.07 27.86 -7.36
N CYS A 244 -24.19 28.52 -7.08
CA CYS A 244 -24.25 29.92 -6.70
C CYS A 244 -24.45 30.02 -5.18
N ASP A 245 -23.64 30.85 -4.54
CA ASP A 245 -23.92 31.38 -3.23
C ASP A 245 -25.21 32.19 -3.29
N TYR A 246 -26.02 32.05 -2.25
CA TYR A 246 -27.29 32.73 -2.11
C TYR A 246 -27.32 33.51 -0.80
N SER A 247 -27.14 34.83 -0.93
CA SER A 247 -27.19 35.82 0.15
C SER A 247 -28.56 36.50 0.31
N GLY A 248 -29.57 36.07 -0.46
CA GLY A 248 -30.92 36.66 -0.45
C GLY A 248 -31.77 36.29 0.78
N SER A 249 -33.00 36.83 0.83
CA SER A 249 -33.99 36.59 1.88
C SER A 249 -34.18 35.09 2.12
N PHE A 250 -33.90 34.64 3.35
CA PHE A 250 -33.97 33.24 3.77
C PHE A 250 -35.25 32.57 3.26
N ILE A 251 -35.10 31.59 2.36
CA ILE A 251 -36.20 30.64 2.12
C ILE A 251 -36.39 29.88 3.44
N PRO A 252 -37.65 29.64 3.87
CA PRO A 252 -37.90 28.83 5.05
C PRO A 252 -37.11 27.53 4.95
N GLN A 253 -36.20 27.29 5.90
CA GLN A 253 -35.45 26.04 5.96
C GLN A 253 -36.44 24.87 6.05
N PRO A 254 -36.08 23.68 5.54
CA PRO A 254 -36.89 22.50 5.75
C PRO A 254 -37.18 22.30 7.25
N GLU A 255 -38.46 22.33 7.64
CA GLU A 255 -38.85 22.00 9.01
C GLU A 255 -38.69 20.50 9.23
N LEU A 256 -37.66 20.14 9.99
CA LEU A 256 -37.35 18.76 10.34
C LEU A 256 -37.53 18.54 11.84
N SER A 257 -37.85 17.30 12.22
CA SER A 257 -37.76 16.87 13.60
C SER A 257 -36.33 16.99 14.11
N ILE A 258 -36.18 17.18 15.43
CA ILE A 258 -34.89 17.14 16.10
C ILE A 258 -34.19 15.82 15.73
N ASP A 259 -32.90 15.93 15.42
CA ASP A 259 -32.04 14.79 15.10
C ASP A 259 -32.10 13.77 16.25
N SER A 260 -32.54 12.55 15.93
CA SER A 260 -32.76 11.50 16.92
C SER A 260 -31.48 10.96 17.57
N LYS A 261 -30.31 11.07 16.92
CA LYS A 261 -29.03 10.63 17.48
C LYS A 261 -28.30 11.75 18.23
N THR A 262 -28.39 12.98 17.74
CA THR A 262 -27.64 14.11 18.33
C THR A 262 -28.48 14.97 19.27
N GLY A 263 -29.81 14.87 19.21
CA GLY A 263 -30.75 15.66 20.02
C GLY A 263 -30.75 17.15 19.66
N ARG A 264 -30.24 17.53 18.48
CA ARG A 264 -30.10 18.92 18.02
C ARG A 264 -30.92 19.19 16.76
N LYS A 265 -31.24 20.46 16.53
CA LYS A 265 -31.86 20.90 15.27
C LYS A 265 -30.81 20.97 14.18
N HIS A 266 -31.20 20.64 12.95
CA HIS A 266 -30.37 20.87 11.77
C HIS A 266 -30.12 22.35 11.56
N SER A 267 -28.99 22.64 10.93
CA SER A 267 -28.60 23.98 10.58
C SER A 267 -28.13 24.03 9.14
N PHE A 268 -29.00 24.49 8.26
CA PHE A 268 -28.78 24.38 6.83
C PHE A 268 -28.09 25.62 6.26
N GLN A 269 -26.99 25.40 5.54
CA GLN A 269 -26.46 26.33 4.56
C GLN A 269 -27.15 26.09 3.22
N GLN A 270 -27.62 27.17 2.59
CA GLN A 270 -28.29 27.13 1.29
C GLN A 270 -27.29 27.37 0.15
N MET A 271 -27.49 26.65 -0.95
CA MET A 271 -26.76 26.82 -2.21
C MET A 271 -27.74 26.72 -3.37
N LEU A 272 -27.64 27.62 -4.34
CA LEU A 272 -28.43 27.54 -5.56
C LEU A 272 -27.66 26.74 -6.61
N VAL A 273 -28.21 25.63 -7.06
CA VAL A 273 -27.63 24.82 -8.13
C VAL A 273 -28.37 25.14 -9.42
N VAL A 274 -27.66 25.58 -10.44
CA VAL A 274 -28.23 25.90 -11.75
C VAL A 274 -27.58 25.03 -12.81
N ASN A 275 -28.40 24.28 -13.54
CA ASN A 275 -28.01 23.50 -14.70
C ASN A 275 -28.51 24.21 -15.97
N ALA A 276 -27.60 24.80 -16.73
CA ALA A 276 -27.95 25.45 -17.98
C ALA A 276 -28.18 24.42 -19.10
N THR A 277 -28.72 24.85 -20.23
CA THR A 277 -28.80 24.02 -21.45
C THR A 277 -28.04 24.71 -22.57
N THR A 278 -27.75 23.98 -23.65
CA THR A 278 -27.16 24.58 -24.86
C THR A 278 -28.08 25.63 -25.51
N ASN A 279 -29.39 25.58 -25.23
CA ASN A 279 -30.37 26.53 -25.77
C ASN A 279 -30.19 27.95 -25.23
N ILE A 280 -29.48 28.14 -24.10
CA ILE A 280 -29.16 29.47 -23.60
C ILE A 280 -28.09 30.17 -24.45
N ALA A 281 -27.19 29.40 -25.08
CA ALA A 281 -26.09 29.88 -25.90
C ALA A 281 -26.45 30.01 -27.38
N ALA A 282 -27.60 29.49 -27.80
CA ALA A 282 -28.05 29.49 -29.18
C ALA A 282 -28.38 30.91 -29.68
N ASP A 283 -27.67 31.32 -30.74
CA ASP A 283 -27.81 32.51 -31.58
C ASP A 283 -27.79 33.90 -30.87
N GLY A 284 -26.77 34.71 -31.18
CA GLY A 284 -26.75 36.16 -30.97
C GLY A 284 -26.52 36.68 -29.54
N PHE A 285 -26.43 35.81 -28.53
CA PHE A 285 -26.24 36.22 -27.12
C PHE A 285 -24.82 36.78 -26.84
N ARG A 286 -23.82 36.31 -27.60
CA ARG A 286 -22.38 36.61 -27.43
C ARG A 286 -21.95 37.94 -28.05
N ASP A 287 -22.74 38.47 -28.99
CA ASP A 287 -22.41 39.69 -29.74
C ASP A 287 -22.93 40.98 -29.06
N THR A 288 -23.66 40.85 -27.94
CA THR A 288 -24.37 41.99 -27.34
C THR A 288 -23.46 42.96 -26.59
N ASN A 289 -22.19 42.62 -26.28
CA ASN A 289 -21.27 43.45 -25.47
C ASN A 289 -21.93 44.02 -24.19
N GLY A 290 -22.76 43.23 -23.51
CA GLY A 290 -23.54 43.70 -22.34
C GLY A 290 -24.91 44.30 -22.67
N GLY A 291 -25.36 44.20 -23.93
CA GLY A 291 -26.71 44.56 -24.36
C GLY A 291 -27.79 43.60 -23.85
N PRO A 292 -29.08 43.96 -24.01
CA PRO A 292 -30.19 43.17 -23.50
C PRO A 292 -30.21 41.77 -24.14
N PRO A 293 -30.67 40.73 -23.40
CA PRO A 293 -30.77 39.38 -23.95
C PRO A 293 -31.69 39.36 -25.19
N PRO A 294 -31.55 38.36 -26.08
CA PRO A 294 -32.48 38.09 -27.18
C PRO A 294 -33.92 38.03 -26.67
N GLU A 295 -34.88 38.48 -27.49
CA GLU A 295 -36.28 38.60 -27.07
C GLU A 295 -36.86 37.31 -26.49
N ARG A 296 -36.47 36.15 -27.06
CA ARG A 296 -36.90 34.84 -26.55
C ARG A 296 -36.54 34.59 -25.08
N LEU A 297 -35.42 35.14 -24.60
CA LEU A 297 -34.91 34.97 -23.22
C LEU A 297 -35.34 36.10 -22.27
N ARG A 298 -36.08 37.11 -22.74
CA ARG A 298 -36.55 38.23 -21.90
C ARG A 298 -37.71 37.83 -20.99
N ASN A 299 -38.58 36.95 -21.49
CA ASN A 299 -39.78 36.49 -20.78
C ASN A 299 -39.72 34.97 -20.64
N LEU A 300 -39.17 34.52 -19.52
CA LEU A 300 -39.10 33.10 -19.19
C LEU A 300 -40.39 32.63 -18.53
N THR A 301 -40.78 31.40 -18.85
CA THR A 301 -41.83 30.66 -18.15
C THR A 301 -41.21 29.58 -17.29
N TYR A 302 -41.87 29.19 -16.19
CA TYR A 302 -41.29 28.26 -15.20
C TYR A 302 -42.24 27.10 -14.92
N GLU A 303 -41.66 25.90 -14.85
CA GLU A 303 -42.34 24.68 -14.44
C GLU A 303 -41.65 24.13 -13.19
N MET A 304 -42.40 24.05 -12.09
CA MET A 304 -41.92 23.48 -10.83
C MET A 304 -42.14 21.97 -10.84
N SER A 305 -41.07 21.18 -10.78
CA SER A 305 -41.10 19.72 -10.63
C SER A 305 -40.67 19.31 -9.21
N ASP A 306 -40.46 18.01 -8.93
CA ASP A 306 -40.15 17.52 -7.57
C ASP A 306 -38.90 18.14 -6.93
N VAL A 307 -37.78 18.19 -7.65
CA VAL A 307 -36.49 18.73 -7.16
C VAL A 307 -36.05 19.97 -7.92
N TRP A 308 -36.38 20.05 -9.21
CA TRP A 308 -35.92 21.11 -10.10
C TRP A 308 -37.08 22.02 -10.50
N THR A 309 -36.81 23.33 -10.58
CA THR A 309 -37.63 24.28 -11.33
C THR A 309 -37.00 24.49 -12.69
N LYS A 310 -37.72 24.15 -13.76
CA LYS A 310 -37.26 24.32 -15.15
C LYS A 310 -37.75 25.66 -15.69
N ALA A 311 -36.90 26.35 -16.43
CA ALA A 311 -37.25 27.57 -17.14
C ALA A 311 -37.27 27.30 -18.66
N TYR A 312 -38.28 27.87 -19.32
CA TYR A 312 -38.48 27.77 -20.75
C TYR A 312 -38.51 29.18 -21.36
N ASP A 313 -37.98 29.31 -22.57
CA ASP A 313 -38.01 30.56 -23.31
C ASP A 313 -39.35 30.80 -24.00
N ALA A 314 -39.50 31.93 -24.69
CA ALA A 314 -40.73 32.28 -25.40
C ALA A 314 -41.11 31.29 -26.52
N ASN A 315 -40.16 30.47 -27.00
CA ASN A 315 -40.42 29.45 -28.02
C ASN A 315 -40.84 28.11 -27.40
N GLY A 316 -40.76 27.98 -26.07
CA GLY A 316 -41.00 26.74 -25.34
C GLY A 316 -39.77 25.83 -25.22
N ASP A 317 -38.58 26.33 -25.55
CA ASP A 317 -37.34 25.57 -25.40
C ASP A 317 -36.88 25.61 -23.94
N HIS A 318 -36.50 24.45 -23.38
CA HIS A 318 -35.90 24.36 -22.04
C HIS A 318 -34.54 25.07 -22.04
N VAL A 319 -34.36 26.08 -21.19
CA VAL A 319 -33.14 26.90 -21.15
C VAL A 319 -32.26 26.66 -19.94
N LEU A 320 -32.85 26.45 -18.75
CA LEU A 320 -32.13 26.11 -17.53
C LEU A 320 -33.02 25.38 -16.53
N SER A 321 -32.40 24.71 -15.57
CA SER A 321 -33.04 24.15 -14.38
C SER A 321 -32.35 24.68 -13.14
N ALA A 322 -33.09 25.01 -12.09
CA ALA A 322 -32.54 25.44 -10.81
C ALA A 322 -33.11 24.62 -9.65
N THR A 323 -32.30 24.41 -8.60
CA THR A 323 -32.71 23.80 -7.32
C THR A 323 -31.99 24.50 -6.17
N PHE A 324 -32.66 24.69 -5.03
CA PHE A 324 -31.97 25.05 -3.78
C PHE A 324 -31.55 23.79 -3.06
N CYS A 325 -30.28 23.68 -2.70
CA CYS A 325 -29.75 22.61 -1.87
C CYS A 325 -29.36 23.15 -0.49
N PHE A 326 -29.94 22.54 0.53
CA PHE A 326 -29.75 22.83 1.94
C PHE A 326 -28.81 21.77 2.52
N VAL A 327 -27.60 22.16 2.87
CA VAL A 327 -26.55 21.29 3.42
C VAL A 327 -26.47 21.53 4.92
N ASN A 328 -26.60 20.49 5.74
CA ASN A 328 -26.45 20.63 7.18
C ASN A 328 -24.99 20.95 7.51
N THR A 329 -24.76 22.10 8.12
CA THR A 329 -23.45 22.60 8.55
C THR A 329 -23.39 22.80 10.06
N TYR A 330 -24.27 22.13 10.81
CA TYR A 330 -24.21 22.11 12.26
C TYR A 330 -22.82 21.61 12.73
N PRO A 331 -22.18 22.27 13.71
CA PRO A 331 -20.84 21.91 14.17
C PRO A 331 -20.72 20.44 14.57
N ALA A 332 -19.72 19.76 13.99
CA ALA A 332 -19.39 18.39 14.35
C ALA A 332 -19.09 18.28 15.84
N GLN A 333 -19.58 17.22 16.48
CA GLN A 333 -19.41 17.00 17.92
C GLN A 333 -18.61 15.73 18.17
N ILE A 334 -18.02 15.64 19.36
CA ILE A 334 -17.23 14.48 19.76
C ILE A 334 -18.16 13.46 20.43
N TYR A 335 -18.22 12.26 19.86
CA TYR A 335 -18.97 11.12 20.41
C TYR A 335 -18.03 9.97 20.68
N ASN A 336 -18.38 9.12 21.64
CA ASN A 336 -17.73 7.82 21.76
C ASN A 336 -18.29 6.91 20.65
N VAL A 337 -17.42 6.38 19.81
CA VAL A 337 -17.83 5.64 18.62
C VAL A 337 -17.12 4.30 18.54
N SER A 338 -17.81 3.33 17.95
CA SER A 338 -17.23 2.05 17.53
C SER A 338 -17.33 1.98 16.02
N MET A 339 -16.19 1.93 15.34
CA MET A 339 -16.14 1.83 13.88
C MET A 339 -15.60 0.46 13.50
N THR A 340 -16.25 -0.19 12.53
CA THR A 340 -15.83 -1.51 12.06
C THR A 340 -15.84 -1.60 10.55
N GLY A 341 -14.92 -2.37 9.99
CA GLY A 341 -14.85 -2.59 8.55
C GLY A 341 -13.76 -3.58 8.17
N ARG A 342 -13.27 -3.46 6.93
CA ARG A 342 -12.19 -4.30 6.41
C ARG A 342 -11.07 -3.41 5.91
N GLN A 343 -9.84 -3.92 6.01
CA GLN A 343 -8.70 -3.24 5.41
C GLN A 343 -8.95 -2.95 3.92
N THR A 344 -8.48 -1.79 3.50
CA THR A 344 -8.51 -1.38 2.09
C THR A 344 -7.10 -1.48 1.52
N THR A 345 -6.96 -1.90 0.27
CA THR A 345 -5.62 -2.04 -0.35
C THR A 345 -5.03 -0.69 -0.77
N ARG A 346 -5.88 0.31 -0.98
CA ARG A 346 -5.48 1.65 -1.40
C ARG A 346 -6.60 2.66 -1.13
N GLU A 347 -6.22 3.87 -0.76
CA GLU A 347 -7.14 4.99 -0.76
C GLU A 347 -7.58 5.38 -2.20
N PRO A 348 -8.84 5.77 -2.43
CA PRO A 348 -9.34 6.27 -3.71
C PRO A 348 -8.52 7.45 -4.26
N SER A 349 -8.71 7.81 -5.53
CA SER A 349 -7.96 8.92 -6.17
C SER A 349 -8.89 9.86 -6.91
N LEU A 350 -8.73 11.17 -6.70
CA LEU A 350 -9.47 12.23 -7.43
C LEU A 350 -8.83 12.54 -8.80
N LYS A 351 -7.86 11.73 -9.25
CA LYS A 351 -7.34 11.86 -10.62
C LYS A 351 -8.45 11.55 -11.61
N THR A 352 -8.57 12.37 -12.65
CA THR A 352 -9.64 12.34 -13.67
C THR A 352 -9.86 10.95 -14.28
N SER A 353 -8.85 10.09 -14.32
CA SER A 353 -8.94 8.71 -14.85
C SER A 353 -9.43 7.65 -13.86
N LYS A 354 -9.68 7.99 -12.59
CA LYS A 354 -10.01 7.03 -11.49
C LYS A 354 -11.12 7.50 -10.52
N VAL A 355 -11.92 8.48 -10.94
CA VAL A 355 -12.96 9.10 -10.11
C VAL A 355 -14.07 8.14 -9.68
N ASP A 356 -14.24 7.02 -10.39
CA ASP A 356 -15.22 5.96 -10.08
C ASP A 356 -15.15 5.47 -8.63
N SER A 357 -13.94 5.43 -8.07
CA SER A 357 -13.71 5.03 -6.68
C SER A 357 -14.19 6.06 -5.66
N ALA A 358 -14.01 7.35 -5.93
CA ALA A 358 -14.46 8.44 -5.05
C ALA A 358 -15.99 8.61 -5.10
N HIS A 359 -16.58 8.48 -6.30
CA HIS A 359 -18.03 8.40 -6.49
C HIS A 359 -18.62 7.26 -5.65
N LEU A 360 -18.06 6.04 -5.80
CA LEU A 360 -18.55 4.87 -5.09
C LEU A 360 -18.49 5.09 -3.58
N GLN A 361 -17.40 5.67 -3.09
CA GLN A 361 -17.21 5.94 -1.67
C GLN A 361 -18.23 6.91 -1.08
N LEU A 362 -18.67 7.94 -1.83
CA LEU A 362 -19.56 9.00 -1.31
C LEU A 362 -21.04 8.83 -1.71
N GLY A 363 -21.39 7.82 -2.51
CA GLY A 363 -22.76 7.56 -2.97
C GLY A 363 -23.72 7.07 -1.89
N ASN A 364 -25.00 6.91 -2.23
CA ASN A 364 -26.09 6.52 -1.30
C ASN A 364 -26.25 5.00 -1.07
N GLY A 365 -25.22 4.19 -1.26
CA GLY A 365 -25.31 2.73 -1.09
C GLY A 365 -25.19 2.28 0.37
N GLU A 366 -26.04 1.33 0.80
CA GLU A 366 -26.03 0.75 2.16
C GLU A 366 -24.88 -0.25 2.39
N ASP A 367 -24.22 -0.75 1.35
CA ASP A 367 -23.09 -1.66 1.47
C ASP A 367 -21.78 -0.89 1.66
N PHE A 368 -21.45 -0.57 2.92
CA PHE A 368 -20.25 0.18 3.30
C PHE A 368 -18.95 -0.54 2.92
N ALA A 369 -18.93 -1.88 3.01
CA ALA A 369 -17.76 -2.68 2.64
C ALA A 369 -17.44 -2.55 1.13
N LYS A 370 -18.46 -2.54 0.26
CA LYS A 370 -18.26 -2.28 -1.19
C LYS A 370 -17.80 -0.85 -1.46
N ARG A 371 -18.15 0.11 -0.60
CA ARG A 371 -17.75 1.51 -0.71
C ARG A 371 -16.34 1.78 -0.16
N GLY A 372 -15.73 0.81 0.52
CA GLY A 372 -14.42 0.98 1.14
C GLY A 372 -14.45 2.03 2.26
N ILE A 373 -15.54 2.04 3.04
CA ILE A 373 -15.71 2.87 4.24
C ILE A 373 -16.05 1.97 5.44
N LEU A 374 -15.89 2.52 6.64
CA LEU A 374 -16.24 1.84 7.89
C LEU A 374 -17.71 2.07 8.22
N ASP A 375 -18.32 1.10 8.89
CA ASP A 375 -19.58 1.28 9.61
C ASP A 375 -19.28 2.00 10.95
N ILE A 376 -20.22 2.78 11.47
CA ILE A 376 -20.08 3.50 12.74
C ILE A 376 -21.30 3.32 13.64
N ASP A 377 -21.06 2.83 14.84
CA ASP A 377 -21.98 2.95 15.94
C ASP A 377 -21.65 4.21 16.76
N ILE A 378 -22.67 5.04 16.98
CA ILE A 378 -22.53 6.35 17.64
C ILE A 378 -23.11 6.22 19.05
N GLY A 379 -22.21 6.23 20.03
CA GLY A 379 -22.54 6.21 21.45
C GLY A 379 -22.77 7.62 22.04
N PRO A 380 -22.59 7.79 23.36
CA PRO A 380 -22.87 9.05 24.03
C PRO A 380 -21.88 10.15 23.62
N ARG A 381 -22.38 11.39 23.58
CA ARG A 381 -21.58 12.60 23.36
C ARG A 381 -20.60 12.81 24.51
N LEU A 382 -19.36 13.18 24.20
CA LEU A 382 -18.41 13.65 25.20
C LEU A 382 -18.64 15.13 25.50
N ASN A 383 -18.70 15.47 26.78
CA ASN A 383 -18.82 16.86 27.24
C ASN A 383 -17.41 17.46 27.38
N VAL A 384 -16.86 17.96 26.28
CA VAL A 384 -15.53 18.58 26.24
C VAL A 384 -15.68 20.06 25.90
N SER A 385 -15.09 20.94 26.73
CA SER A 385 -14.98 22.36 26.42
C SER A 385 -13.96 22.51 25.29
N SER A 386 -14.40 22.76 24.06
CA SER A 386 -13.49 22.99 22.93
C SER A 386 -13.27 24.49 22.73
N ARG A 387 -12.05 24.92 22.39
CA ARG A 387 -11.75 26.33 22.05
C ARG A 387 -12.52 26.84 20.83
N LEU A 388 -12.97 25.94 19.94
CA LEU A 388 -13.88 26.26 18.83
C LEU A 388 -15.23 26.80 19.32
N VAL A 389 -15.65 26.43 20.53
CA VAL A 389 -16.85 26.96 21.21
C VAL A 389 -16.57 28.34 21.83
N ASP A 390 -15.31 28.63 22.20
CA ASP A 390 -14.91 29.90 22.85
C ASP A 390 -14.57 31.04 21.87
N PHE A 391 -14.32 30.75 20.58
CA PHE A 391 -13.94 31.79 19.60
C PHE A 391 -15.11 32.68 19.15
N VAL A 392 -16.35 32.30 19.47
CA VAL A 392 -17.52 33.16 19.27
C VAL A 392 -17.73 33.98 20.55
N GLU A 393 -16.95 35.06 20.70
CA GLU A 393 -17.10 36.02 21.79
C GLU A 393 -18.56 36.46 21.94
N GLY A 394 -19.21 36.10 23.05
CA GLY A 394 -20.40 36.77 23.57
C GLY A 394 -21.75 36.04 23.50
N VAL A 395 -21.84 34.79 23.01
CA VAL A 395 -23.12 34.04 23.00
C VAL A 395 -23.14 33.02 24.16
N PRO A 396 -24.13 33.07 25.07
CA PRO A 396 -24.26 32.11 26.17
C PRO A 396 -24.34 30.65 25.70
N MET A 397 -23.67 29.78 26.45
CA MET A 397 -23.32 28.37 26.15
C MET A 397 -24.49 27.36 26.03
N GLU A 398 -25.76 27.77 26.08
CA GLU A 398 -26.89 26.81 25.94
C GLU A 398 -27.16 26.42 24.48
N ASP A 399 -26.98 27.34 23.52
CA ASP A 399 -27.38 27.13 22.12
C ASP A 399 -26.23 26.99 21.12
N GLY A 400 -24.99 27.40 21.45
CA GLY A 400 -23.80 27.25 20.59
C GLY A 400 -23.90 27.93 19.22
N PRO A 401 -22.84 27.87 18.38
CA PRO A 401 -22.91 28.40 17.03
C PRO A 401 -23.86 27.56 16.18
N ILE A 402 -24.78 28.23 15.49
CA ILE A 402 -25.78 27.58 14.62
C ILE A 402 -25.07 26.88 13.46
N HIS A 403 -23.93 27.39 12.96
CA HIS A 403 -23.14 26.77 11.90
C HIS A 403 -21.67 26.61 12.31
N ASP A 404 -20.99 25.60 11.78
CA ASP A 404 -19.52 25.52 11.86
C ASP A 404 -18.90 26.64 11.00
N PRO A 405 -18.12 27.56 11.58
CA PRO A 405 -17.62 28.74 10.87
C PRO A 405 -16.67 28.37 9.74
N TYR A 406 -15.85 27.34 9.90
CA TYR A 406 -14.91 26.90 8.86
C TYR A 406 -15.66 26.17 7.74
N TYR A 407 -16.56 25.27 8.12
CA TYR A 407 -17.33 24.51 7.13
C TYR A 407 -18.28 25.40 6.32
N ARG A 408 -18.90 26.38 6.97
CA ARG A 408 -19.73 27.38 6.31
C ARG A 408 -18.93 28.23 5.34
N THR A 409 -17.74 28.67 5.75
CA THR A 409 -16.85 29.49 4.90
C THR A 409 -16.47 28.75 3.63
N LEU A 410 -16.13 27.45 3.70
CA LEU A 410 -15.82 26.64 2.50
C LEU A 410 -16.95 26.62 1.47
N GLY A 411 -18.21 26.58 1.92
CA GLY A 411 -19.37 26.62 1.02
C GLY A 411 -19.62 28.00 0.40
N LEU A 412 -18.92 29.05 0.86
CA LEU A 412 -19.02 30.43 0.39
C LEU A 412 -17.78 30.90 -0.37
N GLU A 413 -16.62 30.24 -0.21
CA GLU A 413 -15.42 30.55 -1.00
C GLU A 413 -15.72 30.41 -2.48
N HIS A 414 -15.23 31.27 -3.36
CA HIS A 414 -15.44 31.14 -4.81
C HIS A 414 -14.19 31.58 -5.57
N PRO A 415 -13.95 31.11 -6.81
CA PRO A 415 -12.81 31.54 -7.60
C PRO A 415 -12.76 33.06 -7.76
N ALA A 416 -11.58 33.68 -7.76
CA ALA A 416 -11.43 35.15 -7.72
C ALA A 416 -12.12 35.90 -8.88
N MET A 417 -12.30 35.26 -10.04
CA MET A 417 -13.02 35.84 -11.19
C MET A 417 -14.54 35.67 -11.12
N SER A 418 -15.04 35.01 -10.08
CA SER A 418 -16.44 34.85 -9.76
C SER A 418 -16.74 35.50 -8.42
N LYS A 419 -17.85 36.24 -8.34
CA LYS A 419 -18.26 36.90 -7.08
C LYS A 419 -19.14 36.02 -6.20
N THR A 420 -19.76 34.98 -6.77
CA THR A 420 -20.82 34.21 -6.09
C THR A 420 -20.90 32.76 -6.57
N THR A 421 -20.07 32.32 -7.52
CA THR A 421 -20.36 31.08 -8.29
C THR A 421 -19.16 30.14 -8.42
N TRP A 422 -19.38 28.84 -8.25
CA TRP A 422 -18.47 27.77 -8.62
C TRP A 422 -18.87 27.19 -9.98
N GLY A 423 -17.99 27.33 -10.98
CA GLY A 423 -18.15 26.60 -12.22
C GLY A 423 -17.84 25.12 -12.02
N MET A 424 -18.86 24.26 -12.08
CA MET A 424 -18.72 22.81 -11.85
C MET A 424 -18.54 22.01 -13.14
N MET A 425 -18.08 22.64 -14.20
CA MET A 425 -17.82 21.99 -15.49
C MET A 425 -16.33 22.05 -15.83
N SER A 426 -15.77 20.94 -16.30
CA SER A 426 -14.37 20.88 -16.71
C SER A 426 -14.18 21.80 -17.93
N PRO A 427 -13.15 22.68 -17.93
CA PRO A 427 -12.80 23.39 -19.15
C PRO A 427 -12.42 22.34 -20.21
N ALA A 428 -13.08 22.38 -21.37
CA ALA A 428 -12.51 21.74 -22.54
C ALA A 428 -11.24 22.53 -22.90
N GLN A 429 -10.23 21.80 -23.33
CA GLN A 429 -8.81 22.13 -23.48
C GLN A 429 -8.43 23.43 -24.23
N GLU A 430 -9.39 24.28 -24.61
CA GLU A 430 -9.18 25.46 -25.47
C GLU A 430 -9.52 26.81 -24.81
N VAL A 431 -10.29 26.86 -23.72
CA VAL A 431 -10.49 28.12 -22.96
C VAL A 431 -10.61 27.81 -21.47
N GLU A 432 -9.56 28.08 -20.70
CA GLU A 432 -9.66 28.17 -19.24
C GLU A 432 -10.61 29.32 -18.91
N GLN A 433 -11.87 29.02 -18.64
CA GLN A 433 -12.76 29.97 -17.99
C GLN A 433 -12.25 30.17 -16.56
N GLY A 434 -11.67 31.34 -16.28
CA GLY A 434 -10.94 31.63 -15.04
C GLY A 434 -11.77 31.64 -13.74
N TRP A 435 -13.02 31.17 -13.80
CA TRP A 435 -13.91 30.97 -12.65
C TRP A 435 -14.34 29.50 -12.46
N SER A 436 -13.66 28.55 -13.10
CA SER A 436 -13.88 27.12 -12.88
C SER A 436 -13.41 26.71 -11.48
N ALA A 437 -14.14 25.81 -10.82
CA ALA A 437 -13.69 25.23 -9.55
C ALA A 437 -12.43 24.35 -9.75
N ASN A 438 -11.80 23.94 -8.66
CA ASN A 438 -10.70 22.98 -8.73
C ASN A 438 -11.15 21.70 -9.45
N GLN A 439 -10.33 21.20 -10.39
CA GLN A 439 -10.65 20.02 -11.21
C GLN A 439 -11.05 18.79 -10.38
N ALA A 440 -10.49 18.63 -9.18
CA ALA A 440 -10.79 17.52 -8.28
C ALA A 440 -12.25 17.58 -7.77
N HIS A 441 -12.75 18.78 -7.49
CA HIS A 441 -14.14 19.03 -7.07
C HIS A 441 -15.11 18.88 -8.24
N ILE A 442 -14.75 19.43 -9.40
CA ILE A 442 -15.51 19.28 -10.65
C ILE A 442 -15.71 17.80 -10.97
N SER A 443 -14.61 17.04 -10.98
CA SER A 443 -14.64 15.63 -11.37
C SER A 443 -15.52 14.81 -10.43
N LEU A 444 -15.42 15.04 -9.12
CA LEU A 444 -16.28 14.38 -8.13
C LEU A 444 -17.75 14.73 -8.35
N PHE A 445 -18.09 16.01 -8.40
CA PHE A 445 -19.46 16.48 -8.57
C PHE A 445 -20.08 15.93 -9.87
N GLN A 446 -19.36 16.05 -10.99
CA GLN A 446 -19.80 15.57 -12.31
C GLN A 446 -20.00 14.06 -12.34
N SER A 447 -19.10 13.29 -11.71
CA SER A 447 -19.25 11.83 -11.64
C SER A 447 -20.50 11.38 -10.90
N ILE A 448 -20.92 12.14 -9.88
CA ILE A 448 -22.12 11.85 -9.08
C ILE A 448 -23.38 12.30 -9.82
N ILE A 449 -23.43 13.56 -10.25
CA ILE A 449 -24.65 14.12 -10.84
C ILE A 449 -25.02 13.43 -12.16
N GLN A 450 -24.03 13.07 -13.00
CA GLN A 450 -24.31 12.39 -14.27
C GLN A 450 -24.83 10.96 -14.10
N LYS A 451 -24.52 10.32 -12.96
CA LYS A 451 -24.88 8.92 -12.71
C LYS A 451 -26.16 8.79 -11.87
N THR A 452 -26.34 9.70 -10.93
CA THR A 452 -27.48 9.68 -9.99
C THR A 452 -28.62 10.58 -10.42
N GLU A 453 -28.33 11.59 -11.25
CA GLU A 453 -29.24 12.70 -11.59
C GLU A 453 -29.76 13.49 -10.37
N ASP A 454 -29.23 13.18 -9.18
CA ASP A 454 -29.68 13.73 -7.90
C ASP A 454 -28.69 14.81 -7.39
N PRO A 455 -29.11 16.09 -7.34
CA PRO A 455 -28.28 17.18 -6.87
C PRO A 455 -27.92 17.07 -5.38
N ALA A 456 -28.75 16.41 -4.56
CA ALA A 456 -28.48 16.28 -3.13
C ALA A 456 -27.27 15.39 -2.87
N VAL A 457 -27.12 14.29 -3.62
CA VAL A 457 -25.96 13.39 -3.55
C VAL A 457 -24.69 14.09 -4.02
N ALA A 458 -24.78 14.82 -5.13
CA ALA A 458 -23.62 15.53 -5.70
C ALA A 458 -23.11 16.64 -4.77
N VAL A 459 -24.01 17.45 -4.21
CA VAL A 459 -23.66 18.51 -3.25
C VAL A 459 -23.16 17.90 -1.93
N GLN A 460 -23.81 16.87 -1.38
CA GLN A 460 -23.32 16.19 -0.17
C GLN A 460 -21.90 15.64 -0.35
N GLY A 461 -21.62 15.00 -1.49
CA GLY A 461 -20.30 14.43 -1.81
C GLY A 461 -19.22 15.50 -1.87
N LEU A 462 -19.49 16.60 -2.58
CA LEU A 462 -18.61 17.76 -2.64
C LEU A 462 -18.34 18.35 -1.25
N MET A 463 -19.40 18.64 -0.50
CA MET A 463 -19.29 19.29 0.81
C MET A 463 -18.60 18.39 1.83
N THR A 464 -18.81 17.07 1.78
CA THR A 464 -18.05 16.13 2.61
C THR A 464 -16.57 16.14 2.25
N ARG A 465 -16.25 16.29 0.96
CA ARG A 465 -14.87 16.33 0.52
C ARG A 465 -14.13 17.58 1.02
N LEU A 466 -14.80 18.73 0.98
CA LEU A 466 -14.29 19.97 1.55
C LEU A 466 -14.10 19.85 3.06
N TYR A 467 -15.06 19.22 3.77
CA TYR A 467 -14.94 18.95 5.20
C TYR A 467 -13.71 18.11 5.54
N GLN A 468 -13.47 17.02 4.80
CA GLN A 468 -12.28 16.17 4.96
C GLN A 468 -10.99 16.98 4.82
N MET A 469 -10.91 17.84 3.81
CA MET A 469 -9.72 18.68 3.59
C MET A 469 -9.44 19.58 4.80
N VAL A 470 -10.47 20.19 5.37
CA VAL A 470 -10.32 21.02 6.58
C VAL A 470 -9.97 20.18 7.79
N TYR A 471 -10.71 19.11 8.08
CA TYR A 471 -10.42 18.23 9.21
C TYR A 471 -8.94 17.81 9.24
N TYR A 472 -8.41 17.37 8.11
CA TYR A 472 -7.03 16.88 8.01
C TYR A 472 -5.97 17.97 7.93
N ASN A 473 -6.31 19.17 7.47
CA ASN A 473 -5.43 20.33 7.56
C ASN A 473 -5.24 20.77 9.02
N TRP A 474 -6.28 20.62 9.85
CA TRP A 474 -6.26 21.00 11.27
C TRP A 474 -5.89 19.86 12.22
N LEU A 475 -5.69 18.63 11.72
CA LEU A 475 -5.47 17.45 12.57
C LEU A 475 -4.27 17.61 13.51
N GLU A 476 -3.20 18.28 13.08
CA GLU A 476 -2.00 18.53 13.90
C GLU A 476 -2.24 19.57 15.01
N GLU A 477 -3.27 20.42 14.85
CA GLU A 477 -3.62 21.45 15.83
C GLU A 477 -4.58 20.95 16.92
N TYR A 478 -5.15 19.75 16.75
CA TYR A 478 -6.05 19.16 17.74
C TYR A 478 -5.27 18.82 19.02
N ASP A 479 -5.70 19.41 20.14
CA ASP A 479 -5.03 19.33 21.44
C ASP A 479 -5.62 18.27 22.38
N LEU A 480 -6.79 17.71 22.03
CA LEU A 480 -7.48 16.68 22.81
C LEU A 480 -6.84 15.30 22.60
N LYS A 481 -6.36 14.70 23.69
CA LYS A 481 -5.76 13.36 23.71
C LYS A 481 -6.62 12.41 24.51
N TYR A 482 -7.14 11.38 23.83
CA TYR A 482 -7.92 10.31 24.45
C TYR A 482 -7.31 8.94 24.11
N PRO A 483 -7.34 7.98 25.05
CA PRO A 483 -6.97 6.61 24.73
C PRO A 483 -8.01 6.01 23.78
N VAL A 484 -7.53 5.37 22.72
CA VAL A 484 -8.35 4.70 21.71
C VAL A 484 -7.87 3.26 21.55
N SER A 485 -8.78 2.35 21.25
CA SER A 485 -8.43 0.98 20.85
C SER A 485 -8.53 0.89 19.33
N THR A 486 -7.48 0.36 18.69
CA THR A 486 -7.47 0.20 17.24
C THR A 486 -6.99 -1.19 16.87
N THR A 487 -7.62 -1.78 15.86
CA THR A 487 -7.21 -3.05 15.27
C THR A 487 -6.76 -2.80 13.84
N HIS A 488 -5.52 -3.16 13.53
CA HIS A 488 -4.92 -3.00 12.21
C HIS A 488 -4.52 -4.34 11.62
N THR A 489 -4.66 -4.47 10.31
CA THR A 489 -4.05 -5.56 9.54
C THR A 489 -2.59 -5.25 9.30
N GLU A 490 -1.72 -6.24 9.52
CA GLU A 490 -0.30 -6.14 9.21
C GLU A 490 0.10 -7.18 8.17
N ASP A 491 0.85 -6.73 7.16
CA ASP A 491 1.44 -7.62 6.17
C ASP A 491 2.56 -8.45 6.81
N ARG A 492 2.44 -9.77 6.71
CA ARG A 492 3.47 -10.72 7.15
C ARG A 492 3.98 -11.57 5.99
N LEU A 493 5.30 -11.67 5.89
CA LEU A 493 5.94 -12.46 4.84
C LEU A 493 5.78 -13.96 5.12
N ILE A 494 5.11 -14.65 4.21
CA ILE A 494 4.96 -16.11 4.23
C ILE A 494 5.60 -16.73 2.98
N PRO A 495 6.22 -17.92 3.08
CA PRO A 495 6.78 -18.59 1.93
C PRO A 495 5.68 -19.22 1.06
N THR A 496 5.60 -18.86 -0.22
CA THR A 496 4.52 -19.35 -1.11
C THR A 496 5.01 -20.29 -2.21
N ARG A 497 6.29 -20.23 -2.60
CA ARG A 497 6.83 -21.00 -3.72
C ARG A 497 7.64 -22.19 -3.23
N TRP A 498 7.21 -23.40 -3.57
CA TRP A 498 7.92 -24.65 -3.24
C TRP A 498 9.13 -24.95 -4.13
N THR A 499 9.22 -24.35 -5.31
CA THR A 499 10.25 -24.70 -6.32
C THR A 499 11.68 -24.61 -5.79
N GLY A 500 12.03 -23.50 -5.14
CA GLY A 500 13.34 -23.30 -4.52
C GLY A 500 13.62 -24.31 -3.41
N LEU A 501 12.63 -24.58 -2.55
CA LEU A 501 12.76 -25.53 -1.46
C LEU A 501 12.96 -26.95 -1.97
N ILE A 502 12.20 -27.39 -2.99
CA ILE A 502 12.34 -28.72 -3.59
C ILE A 502 13.75 -28.92 -4.16
N ILE A 503 14.29 -27.93 -4.88
CA ILE A 503 15.67 -28.00 -5.41
C ILE A 503 16.68 -28.19 -4.28
N VAL A 504 16.58 -27.40 -3.21
CA VAL A 504 17.48 -27.52 -2.05
C VAL A 504 17.35 -28.89 -1.39
N LEU A 505 16.14 -29.40 -1.19
CA LEU A 505 15.90 -30.71 -0.58
C LEU A 505 16.45 -31.86 -1.44
N VAL A 506 16.32 -31.79 -2.75
CA VAL A 506 16.91 -32.77 -3.68
C VAL A 506 18.43 -32.75 -3.60
N LEU A 507 19.05 -31.55 -3.63
CA LEU A 507 20.51 -31.41 -3.50
C LEU A 507 21.01 -31.95 -2.15
N VAL A 508 20.28 -31.69 -1.06
CA VAL A 508 20.58 -32.23 0.27
C VAL A 508 20.47 -33.77 0.25
N ALA A 509 19.42 -34.34 -0.34
CA ALA A 509 19.25 -35.79 -0.42
C ALA A 509 20.38 -36.46 -1.22
N VAL A 510 20.79 -35.86 -2.36
CA VAL A 510 21.93 -36.33 -3.15
C VAL A 510 23.22 -36.24 -2.34
N HIS A 511 23.47 -35.12 -1.64
CA HIS A 511 24.64 -34.96 -0.80
C HIS A 511 24.72 -36.02 0.31
N LEU A 512 23.63 -36.23 1.05
CA LEU A 512 23.55 -37.26 2.10
C LEU A 512 23.75 -38.67 1.51
N GLY A 513 23.24 -38.94 0.32
CA GLY A 513 23.51 -40.17 -0.42
C GLY A 513 25.00 -40.37 -0.70
N LEU A 514 25.71 -39.35 -1.17
CA LEU A 514 27.16 -39.39 -1.42
C LEU A 514 27.97 -39.56 -0.13
N VAL A 515 27.59 -38.88 0.95
CA VAL A 515 28.21 -39.05 2.27
C VAL A 515 28.02 -40.50 2.75
N PHE A 516 26.83 -41.06 2.61
CA PHE A 516 26.55 -42.44 3.02
C PHE A 516 27.34 -43.47 2.20
N THR A 517 27.41 -43.31 0.87
CA THR A 517 28.18 -44.24 0.02
C THR A 517 29.68 -44.16 0.29
N THR A 518 30.23 -42.97 0.49
CA THR A 518 31.66 -42.80 0.83
C THR A 518 32.01 -43.42 2.19
N ILE A 519 31.15 -43.27 3.20
CA ILE A 519 31.33 -43.93 4.50
C ILE A 519 31.32 -45.45 4.36
N ILE A 520 30.36 -46.02 3.61
CA ILE A 520 30.30 -47.48 3.38
C ILE A 520 31.57 -47.96 2.68
N LEU A 521 32.00 -47.28 1.62
CA LEU A 521 33.23 -47.63 0.91
C LEU A 521 34.45 -47.55 1.81
N PHE A 522 34.55 -46.52 2.65
CA PHE A 522 35.62 -46.36 3.62
C PHE A 522 35.66 -47.56 4.58
N VAL A 523 34.54 -47.88 5.23
CA VAL A 523 34.47 -48.98 6.20
C VAL A 523 34.73 -50.35 5.55
N LEU A 524 34.27 -50.57 4.32
CA LEU A 524 34.44 -51.87 3.64
C LEU A 524 35.82 -52.06 3.00
N LYS A 525 36.48 -50.98 2.56
CA LYS A 525 37.72 -51.07 1.76
C LYS A 525 38.99 -50.71 2.52
N THR A 526 38.90 -50.00 3.63
CA THR A 526 40.09 -49.62 4.43
C THR A 526 40.29 -50.57 5.61
N LYS A 527 41.52 -51.05 5.80
CA LYS A 527 41.91 -51.96 6.89
C LYS A 527 43.02 -51.36 7.77
N ALA A 528 43.76 -50.36 7.27
CA ALA A 528 44.91 -49.78 7.98
C ALA A 528 44.84 -48.24 8.17
N SER A 529 43.92 -47.54 7.51
CA SER A 529 43.89 -46.07 7.50
C SER A 529 42.97 -45.49 8.58
N ALA A 530 43.54 -44.70 9.51
CA ALA A 530 42.77 -43.89 10.46
C ALA A 530 42.40 -42.54 9.82
N LEU A 531 41.12 -42.14 9.92
CA LEU A 531 40.62 -40.88 9.37
C LEU A 531 41.38 -39.69 9.97
N GLY A 532 42.14 -38.97 9.13
CA GLY A 532 42.93 -37.79 9.54
C GLY A 532 44.44 -38.02 9.76
N ASN A 533 44.94 -39.27 9.74
CA ASN A 533 46.37 -39.53 9.96
C ASN A 533 47.20 -39.55 8.65
N THR A 534 46.55 -39.71 7.50
CA THR A 534 47.21 -39.91 6.19
C THR A 534 48.08 -38.74 5.76
N TRP A 535 47.64 -37.49 5.94
CA TRP A 535 48.43 -36.30 5.59
C TRP A 535 49.60 -36.06 6.55
N HIS A 536 49.37 -36.22 7.86
CA HIS A 536 50.42 -36.07 8.87
C HIS A 536 51.52 -37.12 8.69
N THR A 537 51.15 -38.36 8.35
CA THR A 537 52.12 -39.40 7.99
C THR A 537 52.82 -39.09 6.67
N LEU A 538 52.13 -38.57 5.65
CA LEU A 538 52.74 -38.23 4.36
C LEU A 538 53.78 -37.09 4.52
N ALA A 539 53.43 -36.02 5.24
CA ALA A 539 54.30 -34.87 5.48
C ALA A 539 55.54 -35.24 6.32
N GLN A 540 55.39 -36.12 7.31
CA GLN A 540 56.53 -36.64 8.08
C GLN A 540 57.40 -37.60 7.26
N THR A 541 56.81 -38.43 6.40
CA THR A 541 57.58 -39.34 5.54
C THR A 541 58.27 -38.64 4.36
N ALA A 542 57.69 -37.56 3.84
CA ALA A 542 58.31 -36.73 2.82
C ALA A 542 59.59 -36.04 3.33
N GLN A 543 59.63 -35.71 4.63
CA GLN A 543 60.85 -35.23 5.30
C GLN A 543 61.92 -36.31 5.51
N MET A 544 61.58 -37.61 5.38
CA MET A 544 62.52 -38.73 5.63
C MET A 544 63.05 -39.40 4.35
N ALA A 545 62.57 -39.01 3.17
CA ALA A 545 63.15 -39.46 1.91
C ALA A 545 64.29 -38.50 1.52
N ASP A 546 65.52 -39.02 1.43
CA ASP A 546 66.73 -38.25 1.12
C ASP A 546 66.50 -37.22 -0.01
N GLY A 547 66.69 -35.94 0.34
CA GLY A 547 66.76 -34.82 -0.61
C GLY A 547 65.46 -34.08 -0.93
N VAL A 548 64.50 -33.97 0.01
CA VAL A 548 63.22 -33.27 -0.21
C VAL A 548 62.99 -32.14 0.81
N ASP A 549 63.84 -31.11 0.79
CA ASP A 549 63.53 -29.82 1.42
C ASP A 549 62.86 -28.90 0.38
N GLY A 550 61.61 -28.50 0.63
CA GLY A 550 60.91 -27.45 -0.14
C GLY A 550 59.67 -27.88 -0.93
N VAL A 551 59.44 -29.17 -1.18
CA VAL A 551 58.28 -29.65 -1.98
C VAL A 551 56.94 -29.39 -1.28
N ALA A 552 56.92 -29.29 0.05
CA ALA A 552 55.72 -29.01 0.83
C ALA A 552 55.12 -27.60 0.61
N MET A 553 55.86 -26.66 0.01
CA MET A 553 55.42 -25.28 -0.23
C MET A 553 55.21 -24.93 -1.72
N MET A 554 55.35 -25.88 -2.63
CA MET A 554 55.25 -25.64 -4.08
C MET A 554 53.78 -25.60 -4.56
N LEU A 555 53.48 -24.79 -5.57
CA LEU A 555 52.18 -24.76 -6.25
C LEU A 555 51.98 -26.02 -7.12
N ASP A 556 50.73 -26.40 -7.44
CA ASP A 556 50.44 -27.66 -8.15
C ASP A 556 51.19 -27.76 -9.49
N ASP A 557 51.26 -26.64 -10.22
CA ASP A 557 51.99 -26.50 -11.49
C ASP A 557 53.52 -26.62 -11.33
N GLU A 558 54.05 -26.29 -10.14
CA GLU A 558 55.47 -26.36 -9.81
C GLU A 558 55.87 -27.77 -9.38
N VAL A 559 54.99 -28.48 -8.67
CA VAL A 559 55.16 -29.89 -8.32
C VAL A 559 55.17 -30.75 -9.59
N GLU A 560 54.26 -30.49 -10.53
CA GLU A 560 54.21 -31.19 -11.82
C GLU A 560 55.49 -30.99 -12.65
N LYS A 561 56.01 -29.76 -12.69
CA LYS A 561 57.27 -29.44 -13.36
C LYS A 561 58.47 -30.09 -12.67
N TRP A 562 58.54 -30.04 -11.35
CA TRP A 562 59.63 -30.63 -10.58
C TRP A 562 59.68 -32.16 -10.73
N ALA A 563 58.53 -32.83 -10.69
CA ALA A 563 58.45 -34.28 -10.86
C ALA A 563 58.86 -34.73 -12.28
N LYS A 564 58.50 -33.95 -13.30
CA LYS A 564 58.96 -34.15 -14.69
C LYS A 564 60.47 -33.94 -14.82
N VAL A 565 61.03 -32.93 -14.16
CA VAL A 565 62.47 -32.61 -14.20
C VAL A 565 63.33 -33.64 -13.45
N THR A 566 62.80 -34.24 -12.39
CA THR A 566 63.51 -35.25 -11.58
C THR A 566 63.27 -36.69 -12.04
N GLY A 567 62.44 -36.92 -13.06
CA GLY A 567 62.13 -38.25 -13.59
C GLY A 567 61.27 -39.13 -12.66
N ARG A 568 60.55 -38.52 -11.70
CA ARG A 568 59.69 -39.19 -10.70
C ARG A 568 58.19 -39.06 -11.02
N ASP A 569 57.84 -38.60 -12.22
CA ASP A 569 56.46 -38.39 -12.67
C ASP A 569 55.62 -39.67 -12.78
N THR A 570 56.27 -40.83 -12.86
CA THR A 570 55.63 -42.15 -12.99
C THR A 570 55.59 -42.97 -11.70
N ASP A 571 56.14 -42.44 -10.61
CA ASP A 571 56.20 -43.11 -9.32
C ASP A 571 54.82 -43.15 -8.64
N ILE A 572 54.38 -44.35 -8.24
CA ILE A 572 53.10 -44.58 -7.56
C ILE A 572 53.36 -44.77 -6.06
N CYS A 573 52.74 -43.93 -5.24
CA CYS A 573 52.81 -43.99 -3.78
C CYS A 573 51.59 -44.72 -3.21
N GLY A 574 51.80 -45.72 -2.35
CA GLY A 574 50.74 -46.43 -1.61
C GLY A 574 51.14 -46.75 -0.17
N LEU A 575 50.15 -47.02 0.69
CA LEU A 575 50.36 -47.32 2.13
C LEU A 575 50.18 -48.83 2.40
N LYS A 576 51.13 -49.46 3.12
CA LYS A 576 51.00 -50.86 3.57
C LYS A 576 51.54 -51.03 5.00
N ARG A 577 50.96 -51.95 5.78
CA ARG A 577 51.39 -52.27 7.15
C ARG A 577 52.58 -53.25 7.12
N SER A 578 53.69 -52.90 7.77
CA SER A 578 54.87 -53.77 7.89
C SER A 578 54.65 -54.85 8.95
N GLY A 579 54.99 -56.09 8.62
CA GLY A 579 54.65 -57.29 9.41
C GLY A 579 55.45 -57.49 10.70
N GLN A 580 56.48 -56.69 10.97
CA GLN A 580 57.32 -56.87 12.16
C GLN A 580 57.06 -55.87 13.31
N ASP A 581 56.49 -54.68 13.06
CA ASP A 581 56.30 -53.66 14.11
C ASP A 581 54.96 -52.88 14.06
N GLY A 582 54.00 -53.29 13.21
CA GLY A 582 52.68 -52.64 13.13
C GLY A 582 52.67 -51.20 12.57
N LYS A 583 53.85 -50.66 12.23
CA LYS A 583 54.09 -49.35 11.63
C LYS A 583 53.54 -49.29 10.20
N VAL A 584 52.87 -48.19 9.87
CA VAL A 584 52.36 -47.90 8.51
C VAL A 584 53.50 -47.24 7.73
N GLU A 585 53.94 -47.87 6.63
CA GLU A 585 55.02 -47.35 5.78
C GLU A 585 54.49 -47.01 4.38
N VAL A 586 55.01 -45.91 3.82
CA VAL A 586 54.77 -45.49 2.43
C VAL A 586 55.71 -46.30 1.53
N GLN A 587 55.17 -47.05 0.59
CA GLN A 587 55.96 -47.80 -0.40
C GLN A 587 55.80 -47.19 -1.79
N LEU A 588 56.94 -46.85 -2.41
CA LEU A 588 57.04 -46.57 -3.84
C LEU A 588 56.82 -47.88 -4.61
N LEU A 589 55.66 -48.01 -5.27
CA LEU A 589 55.34 -49.16 -6.11
C LEU A 589 56.09 -49.03 -7.44
N ARG A 590 57.36 -49.44 -7.46
CA ARG A 590 58.16 -49.46 -8.69
C ARG A 590 57.65 -50.54 -9.62
N LYS A 591 57.32 -50.16 -10.86
CA LYS A 591 56.87 -51.08 -11.93
C LYS A 591 57.92 -52.21 -12.08
N ARG A 592 57.52 -53.47 -11.86
CA ARG A 592 58.34 -54.61 -12.32
C ARG A 592 58.43 -54.52 -13.85
N SER A 593 59.67 -54.62 -14.35
CA SER A 593 60.01 -54.57 -15.78
C SER A 593 59.16 -55.49 -16.64
#